data_AF-A0A8J6NVL2-F1
#
_entry.id   AF-A0A8J6NVL2-F1
#
_cell.length_a   1.000
_cell.length_b   1.000
_cell.length_c   1.000
_cell.angle_alpha   90.00
_cell.angle_beta   90.00
_cell.angle_gamma   90.00
#
_symmetry.space_group_name_H-M   'P 1'
#
loop_
_entity.id
_entity.type
_entity.pdbx_description
1 polymer ?
#
loop_
_entity_poly.entity_id
_entity_poly.type
_entity_poly.pdbx_seq_one_letter_code
_entity_poly.pdbx_strand_id
1 'polypeptide(L)'
;MGGEKKDVKEKPLEKMTAKELRELGKQIPGITGVHGMNKPELIRSIKAARGIVDKSPKKTDASVREIKKKVKELRVECDAALNNNEMKMAQIYRRRITRLKKKTRRVA
;
A
#
# COMPACT_ATOMS: atom_id res chain seq x y z
N MET A 1 -7.56 37.65 12.88
CA MET A 1 -7.90 36.46 13.68
C MET A 1 -7.89 35.23 12.76
N GLY A 2 -6.75 34.54 12.73
CA GLY A 2 -6.59 33.29 11.96
C GLY A 2 -7.25 32.14 12.71
N GLY A 3 -8.40 31.69 12.21
CA GLY A 3 -9.13 30.58 12.79
C GLY A 3 -8.51 29.25 12.38
N GLU A 4 -7.67 28.69 13.25
CA GLU A 4 -7.35 27.26 13.26
C GLU A 4 -8.65 26.44 13.27
N LYS A 5 -8.86 25.59 12.27
CA LYS A 5 -9.90 24.55 12.32
C LYS A 5 -9.30 23.18 12.01
N LYS A 6 -8.59 22.71 13.04
CA LYS A 6 -8.63 21.36 13.62
C LYS A 6 -8.66 20.22 12.61
N ASP A 7 -7.49 19.58 12.50
CA ASP A 7 -7.31 18.16 12.24
C ASP A 7 -8.32 17.33 13.05
N VAL A 8 -9.49 17.08 12.46
CA VAL A 8 -10.40 16.07 13.02
C VAL A 8 -9.77 14.74 12.68
N LYS A 9 -9.05 14.19 13.66
CA LYS A 9 -8.76 12.76 13.81
C LYS A 9 -10.09 12.00 13.81
N GLU A 10 -10.73 11.90 12.66
CA GLU A 10 -11.91 11.07 12.49
C GLU A 10 -11.45 9.61 12.54
N LYS A 11 -12.19 8.80 13.31
CA LYS A 11 -11.99 7.36 13.41
C LYS A 11 -11.72 6.79 12.01
N PRO A 12 -10.73 5.92 11.82
CA PRO A 12 -10.46 5.34 10.50
C PRO A 12 -11.77 4.72 9.98
N LEU A 13 -12.17 5.09 8.74
CA LEU A 13 -13.44 4.68 8.11
C LEU A 13 -13.64 3.15 8.16
N GLU A 14 -12.56 2.39 8.28
CA GLU A 14 -12.54 0.93 8.44
C GLU A 14 -13.16 0.44 9.77
N LYS A 15 -13.15 1.28 10.81
CA LYS A 15 -13.74 1.00 12.13
C LYS A 15 -15.18 1.51 12.27
N MET A 16 -15.68 2.31 11.34
CA MET A 16 -17.07 2.77 11.38
C MET A 16 -18.03 1.62 11.05
N THR A 17 -19.23 1.68 11.59
CA THR A 17 -20.32 0.77 11.28
C THR A 17 -20.93 1.11 9.93
N ALA A 18 -21.60 0.15 9.29
CA ALA A 18 -22.23 0.37 7.99
C ALA A 18 -23.34 1.44 8.03
N LYS A 19 -23.86 1.81 9.21
CA LYS A 19 -24.85 2.89 9.36
C LYS A 19 -24.18 4.26 9.31
N GLU A 20 -23.11 4.45 10.08
CA GLU A 20 -22.30 5.68 10.09
C GLU A 20 -21.71 5.97 8.70
N LEU A 21 -21.22 4.94 7.99
CA LEU A 21 -20.73 5.08 6.62
C LEU A 21 -21.85 5.49 5.64
N ARG A 22 -23.09 5.04 5.87
CA ARG A 22 -24.24 5.43 5.03
C ARG A 22 -24.67 6.88 5.28
N GLU A 23 -24.61 7.35 6.52
CA GLU A 23 -24.92 8.75 6.85
C GLU A 23 -23.89 9.70 6.24
N LEU A 24 -22.60 9.37 6.36
CA LEU A 24 -21.52 10.13 5.72
C LEU A 24 -21.63 10.10 4.19
N GLY A 25 -22.03 8.97 3.61
CA GLY A 25 -22.27 8.85 2.17
C GLY A 25 -23.43 9.71 1.67
N LYS A 26 -24.50 9.87 2.48
CA LYS A 26 -25.66 10.73 2.14
C LYS A 26 -25.31 12.22 2.18
N GLN A 27 -24.38 12.62 3.05
CA GLN A 27 -23.96 14.02 3.18
C GLN A 27 -23.05 14.49 2.04
N ILE A 28 -22.45 13.55 1.29
CA ILE A 28 -21.54 13.89 0.20
C ILE A 28 -22.32 13.97 -1.12
N PRO A 29 -22.45 15.16 -1.73
CA PRO A 29 -23.10 15.32 -3.02
C PRO A 29 -22.22 14.68 -4.11
N GLY A 30 -22.56 13.45 -4.50
CA GLY A 30 -21.82 12.68 -5.50
C GLY A 30 -21.84 11.16 -5.30
N ILE A 31 -22.25 10.66 -4.13
CA ILE A 31 -22.39 9.21 -3.89
C ILE A 31 -23.87 8.81 -4.04
N THR A 32 -24.25 8.34 -5.22
CA THR A 32 -25.58 7.74 -5.46
C THR A 32 -25.54 6.23 -5.20
N GLY A 33 -26.55 5.67 -4.53
CA GLY A 33 -26.62 4.21 -4.26
C GLY A 33 -26.07 3.76 -2.91
N VAL A 34 -25.93 4.68 -1.94
CA VAL A 34 -25.40 4.45 -0.58
C VAL A 34 -26.10 3.29 0.17
N HIS A 35 -27.36 2.98 -0.15
CA HIS A 35 -28.09 1.88 0.49
C HIS A 35 -27.83 0.50 -0.12
N GLY A 36 -27.30 0.42 -1.34
CA GLY A 36 -26.98 -0.83 -2.02
C GLY A 36 -25.49 -1.23 -1.97
N MET A 37 -24.60 -0.35 -1.50
CA MET A 37 -23.16 -0.61 -1.46
C MET A 37 -22.73 -1.42 -0.24
N ASN A 38 -21.82 -2.37 -0.44
CA ASN A 38 -21.21 -3.13 0.64
C ASN A 38 -20.28 -2.24 1.49
N LYS A 39 -20.02 -2.62 2.75
CA LYS A 39 -19.11 -1.87 3.66
C LYS A 39 -17.77 -1.46 3.02
N PRO A 40 -17.02 -2.33 2.30
CA PRO A 40 -15.77 -1.93 1.65
C PRO A 40 -15.97 -0.95 0.49
N GLU A 41 -17.09 -1.04 -0.23
CA GLU A 41 -17.42 -0.14 -1.33
C GLU A 41 -17.77 1.25 -0.81
N LEU A 42 -18.60 1.35 0.25
CA LEU A 42 -18.90 2.62 0.92
C LEU A 42 -17.63 3.34 1.38
N ILE A 43 -16.68 2.61 1.97
CA ILE A 43 -15.40 3.19 2.39
C ILE A 43 -14.63 3.75 1.19
N ARG A 44 -14.61 3.03 0.06
CA ARG A 44 -13.94 3.52 -1.17
C ARG A 44 -14.63 4.75 -1.74
N SER A 45 -15.95 4.75 -1.84
CA SER A 45 -16.75 5.88 -2.35
C SER A 45 -16.54 7.13 -1.50
N ILE A 46 -16.56 6.99 -0.17
CA ILE A 46 -16.34 8.09 0.78
C ILE A 46 -14.88 8.57 0.74
N LYS A 47 -13.90 7.66 0.65
CA LYS A 47 -12.47 8.04 0.49
C LYS A 47 -12.20 8.77 -0.82
N ALA A 48 -12.80 8.31 -1.93
CA ALA A 48 -12.70 8.93 -3.24
C ALA A 48 -13.35 10.32 -3.26
N ALA A 49 -14.56 10.44 -2.70
CA ALA A 49 -15.28 11.72 -2.68
C ALA A 49 -14.69 12.74 -1.69
N ARG A 50 -13.99 12.29 -0.64
CA ARG A 50 -13.21 13.16 0.27
C ARG A 50 -11.80 13.48 -0.25
N GLY A 51 -11.42 13.02 -1.44
CA GLY A 51 -10.12 13.34 -2.05
C GLY A 51 -8.91 12.74 -1.33
N ILE A 52 -9.11 11.78 -0.42
CA ILE A 52 -8.01 11.09 0.26
C ILE A 52 -7.51 10.01 -0.69
N VAL A 53 -6.53 10.37 -1.52
CA VAL A 53 -5.70 9.40 -2.23
C VAL A 53 -4.96 8.59 -1.18
N ASP A 54 -5.48 7.40 -0.90
CA ASP A 54 -4.89 6.42 0.00
C ASP A 54 -3.52 6.00 -0.56
N LYS A 55 -2.49 6.80 -0.30
CA LYS A 55 -1.08 6.42 -0.42
C LYS A 55 -0.69 5.51 0.75
N SER A 56 -1.62 4.70 1.28
CA SER A 56 -1.21 3.60 2.13
C SER A 56 -0.34 2.68 1.27
N PRO A 57 0.95 2.49 1.59
CA PRO A 57 1.72 1.48 0.91
C PRO A 57 0.97 0.20 1.20
N LYS A 58 0.33 -0.39 0.18
CA LYS A 58 -0.20 -1.74 0.29
C LYS A 58 0.91 -2.53 0.97
N LYS A 59 0.62 -3.05 2.17
CA LYS A 59 1.40 -4.13 2.75
C LYS A 59 1.19 -5.29 1.79
N THR A 60 1.90 -5.23 0.67
CA THR A 60 2.03 -6.35 -0.23
C THR A 60 2.88 -7.30 0.58
N ASP A 61 2.22 -8.28 1.20
CA ASP A 61 2.80 -9.60 1.30
C ASP A 61 3.24 -9.94 -0.12
N ALA A 62 4.47 -9.51 -0.43
CA ALA A 62 4.98 -9.53 -1.78
C ALA A 62 4.85 -10.98 -2.23
N SER A 63 3.97 -11.22 -3.20
CA SER A 63 3.66 -12.57 -3.65
C SER A 63 4.99 -13.26 -3.96
N VAL A 64 5.11 -14.57 -3.72
CA VAL A 64 6.34 -15.33 -4.01
C VAL A 64 6.86 -15.03 -5.43
N ARG A 65 5.96 -14.77 -6.38
CA ARG A 65 6.26 -14.33 -7.74
C ARG A 65 6.96 -12.97 -7.82
N GLU A 66 6.52 -11.98 -7.06
CA GLU A 66 7.14 -10.65 -6.98
C GLU A 66 8.52 -10.70 -6.32
N ILE A 67 8.68 -11.51 -5.28
CA ILE A 67 9.99 -11.69 -4.64
C ILE A 67 10.97 -12.35 -5.64
N LYS A 68 10.53 -13.34 -6.42
CA LYS A 68 11.34 -13.95 -7.48
C LYS A 68 11.71 -12.97 -8.60
N LYS A 69 10.82 -12.04 -8.97
CA LYS A 69 11.14 -10.94 -9.91
C LYS A 69 12.26 -10.04 -9.38
N LYS A 70 12.14 -9.56 -8.14
CA LYS A 70 13.18 -8.75 -7.48
C LYS A 70 14.53 -9.47 -7.37
N VAL A 71 14.52 -10.79 -7.16
CA VAL A 71 15.75 -11.60 -7.16
C VAL A 71 16.41 -11.64 -8.55
N LYS A 72 15.63 -11.64 -9.63
CA LYS A 72 16.16 -11.60 -11.00
C LYS A 72 16.77 -10.24 -11.31
N GLU A 73 16.10 -9.16 -10.94
CA GLU A 73 16.60 -7.77 -11.08
C GLU A 73 17.93 -7.59 -10.34
N LEU A 74 17.98 -7.96 -9.06
CA LEU A 74 19.20 -7.84 -8.24
C LEU A 74 20.37 -8.71 -8.73
N ARG A 75 20.11 -9.77 -9.50
CA ARG A 75 21.17 -10.56 -10.13
C ARG A 75 21.84 -9.79 -11.26
N VAL A 76 21.04 -9.15 -12.11
CA VAL A 76 21.55 -8.28 -13.19
C VAL A 76 22.35 -7.12 -12.60
N GLU A 77 21.84 -6.48 -11.53
CA GLU A 77 22.59 -5.43 -10.83
C GLU A 77 23.88 -5.95 -10.19
N CYS A 78 23.88 -7.18 -9.66
CA CYS A 78 25.09 -7.80 -9.11
C CYS A 78 26.14 -8.05 -10.21
N ASP A 79 25.73 -8.56 -11.36
CA ASP A 79 26.63 -8.84 -12.49
C ASP A 79 27.17 -7.53 -13.06
N ALA A 80 26.33 -6.49 -13.18
CA ALA A 80 26.76 -5.15 -13.57
C ALA A 80 27.76 -4.55 -12.57
N ALA A 81 27.53 -4.68 -11.26
CA ALA A 81 28.45 -4.21 -10.24
C ALA A 81 29.79 -4.97 -10.26
N LEU A 82 29.78 -6.27 -10.59
CA LEU A 82 31.02 -7.04 -10.78
C LEU A 82 31.79 -6.55 -12.01
N ASN A 83 31.11 -6.30 -13.13
CA ASN A 83 31.73 -5.75 -14.34
C ASN A 83 32.33 -4.34 -14.10
N ASN A 84 31.70 -3.54 -13.25
CA ASN A 84 32.17 -2.21 -12.87
C ASN A 84 33.21 -2.22 -11.73
N ASN A 85 33.71 -3.39 -11.30
CA ASN A 85 34.64 -3.58 -10.17
C ASN A 85 34.13 -3.01 -8.82
N GLU A 86 32.82 -2.82 -8.66
CA GLU A 86 32.21 -2.35 -7.42
C GLU A 86 31.94 -3.51 -6.45
N MET A 87 33.02 -4.08 -5.90
CA MET A 87 32.97 -5.27 -5.05
C MET A 87 32.04 -5.13 -3.82
N LYS A 88 31.97 -3.92 -3.23
CA LYS A 88 31.09 -3.61 -2.10
C LYS A 88 29.61 -3.72 -2.51
N MET A 89 29.26 -3.18 -3.67
CA MET A 89 27.88 -3.21 -4.19
C MET A 89 27.47 -4.63 -4.57
N ALA A 90 28.34 -5.36 -5.26
CA ALA A 90 28.14 -6.78 -5.56
C ALA A 90 27.88 -7.60 -4.28
N GLN A 91 28.62 -7.36 -3.19
CA GLN A 91 28.41 -8.04 -1.91
C GLN A 91 27.05 -7.68 -1.28
N ILE A 92 26.62 -6.41 -1.35
CA ILE A 92 25.32 -5.95 -0.87
C ILE A 92 24.19 -6.64 -1.65
N TYR A 93 24.29 -6.68 -2.98
CA TYR A 93 23.31 -7.34 -3.84
C TYR A 93 23.22 -8.84 -3.52
N ARG A 94 24.35 -9.53 -3.34
CA ARG A 94 24.40 -10.96 -2.96
C ARG A 94 23.70 -11.23 -1.62
N ARG A 95 23.90 -10.35 -0.62
CA ARG A 95 23.22 -10.43 0.69
C ARG A 95 21.72 -10.21 0.55
N ARG A 96 21.29 -9.21 -0.24
CA ARG A 96 19.86 -8.93 -0.51
C ARG A 96 19.19 -10.11 -1.21
N ILE A 97 19.81 -10.69 -2.24
CA ILE A 97 19.32 -11.89 -2.93
C ILE A 97 19.11 -13.03 -1.95
N THR A 98 20.08 -13.30 -1.08
CA THR A 98 19.98 -14.38 -0.07
C THR A 98 18.82 -14.15 0.89
N ARG A 99 18.62 -12.91 1.37
CA ARG A 99 17.50 -12.56 2.25
C ARG A 99 16.15 -12.76 1.54
N LEU A 100 16.02 -12.34 0.29
CA LEU A 100 14.80 -12.51 -0.49
C LEU A 100 14.49 -13.99 -0.78
N LYS A 101 15.50 -14.81 -1.10
CA LYS A 101 15.35 -16.26 -1.24
C LYS A 101 14.92 -16.94 0.06
N LYS A 102 15.45 -16.49 1.21
CA LYS A 102 15.01 -16.96 2.52
C LYS A 102 13.55 -16.54 2.79
N LYS A 103 13.16 -15.31 2.43
CA LYS A 103 11.78 -14.84 2.54
C LYS A 103 10.82 -15.68 1.69
N THR A 104 11.18 -16.05 0.46
CA THR A 104 10.32 -16.94 -0.35
C THR A 104 10.13 -18.32 0.28
N ARG A 105 11.15 -18.89 0.93
CA ARG A 105 11.06 -20.20 1.60
C ARG A 105 10.26 -20.19 2.90
N ARG A 106 10.01 -19.00 3.47
CA ARG A 106 9.19 -18.84 4.68
C ARG A 106 7.72 -18.57 4.37
N VAL A 107 7.44 -18.13 3.15
CA VAL A 107 6.11 -17.73 2.69
C VAL A 107 5.45 -18.83 1.85
N ALA A 108 6.25 -19.70 1.21
CA ALA A 108 5.82 -20.93 0.57
C ALA A 108 5.79 -22.06 1.60
#